data_AF-A0ABD0ZVL6-F1
#
_entry.id   AF-A0ABD0ZVL6-F1
#
_cell.length_a   1.000
_cell.length_b   1.000
_cell.length_c   1.000
_cell.angle_alpha   90.00
_cell.angle_beta   90.00
_cell.angle_gamma   90.00
#
_symmetry.space_group_name_H-M   'P 1'
#
loop_
_entity.id
_entity.type
_entity.pdbx_description
1 polymer ?
#
loop_
_entity_poly.entity_id
_entity_poly.type
_entity_poly.pdbx_seq_one_letter_code
_entity_poly.pdbx_strand_id
1 'polypeptide(L)'
;MRANPLSYVKRLAQFMGYGFTAEEQKEGVVEKAVNLCSFETLKSLEVNEGEKIREDIPLVLWSNSAYFRKGKVGDWHNYLTPEMAARIDGLMHEKFKGSGLLEHDK
;
A
#
# COMPACT_ATOMS: atom_id res chain seq x y z
N MET A 1 -0.41 3.37 -6.54
CA MET A 1 -1.54 2.55 -6.02
C MET A 1 -2.51 3.33 -5.13
N ARG A 2 -2.11 3.88 -3.97
CA ARG A 2 -3.08 4.45 -2.99
C ARG A 2 -4.02 5.53 -3.53
N ALA A 3 -3.58 6.40 -4.44
CA ALA A 3 -4.44 7.44 -5.03
C ALA A 3 -5.48 6.90 -6.05
N ASN A 4 -5.22 5.75 -6.66
CA ASN A 4 -6.11 5.14 -7.66
C ASN A 4 -6.05 3.60 -7.59
N PRO A 5 -6.54 2.98 -6.50
CA PRO A 5 -6.37 1.56 -6.26
C PRO A 5 -7.08 0.68 -7.30
N LEU A 6 -8.25 1.09 -7.79
CA LEU A 6 -9.07 0.30 -8.73
C LEU A 6 -8.29 -0.07 -10.01
N SER A 7 -7.60 0.89 -10.62
CA SER A 7 -6.85 0.65 -11.85
C SER A 7 -5.73 -0.38 -11.67
N TYR A 8 -4.95 -0.27 -10.59
CA TYR A 8 -3.86 -1.18 -10.30
C TYR A 8 -4.37 -2.55 -9.85
N VAL A 9 -5.48 -2.63 -9.12
CA VAL A 9 -6.09 -3.91 -8.73
C VAL A 9 -6.61 -4.67 -9.94
N LYS A 10 -7.29 -4.00 -10.89
CA LYS A 10 -7.67 -4.63 -12.17
C LYS A 10 -6.46 -5.13 -12.96
N ARG A 11 -5.41 -4.30 -13.06
CA ARG A 11 -4.16 -4.67 -13.73
C ARG A 11 -3.47 -5.86 -13.06
N LEU A 12 -3.44 -5.90 -11.74
CA LEU A 12 -2.85 -7.00 -10.97
C LEU A 12 -3.65 -8.30 -11.17
N ALA A 13 -4.98 -8.23 -11.08
CA ALA A 13 -5.85 -9.37 -11.31
C ALA A 13 -5.63 -9.98 -12.72
N GLN A 14 -5.57 -9.12 -13.74
CA GLN A 14 -5.23 -9.53 -15.10
C GLN A 14 -3.86 -10.20 -15.19
N PHE A 15 -2.84 -9.63 -14.54
CA PHE A 15 -1.48 -10.19 -14.53
C PHE A 15 -1.43 -11.57 -13.87
N MET A 16 -2.24 -11.79 -12.83
CA MET A 16 -2.34 -13.09 -12.15
C MET A 16 -3.17 -14.13 -12.93
N GLY A 17 -3.78 -13.77 -14.07
CA GLY A 17 -4.68 -14.64 -14.81
C GLY A 17 -6.12 -14.70 -14.26
N TYR A 18 -6.45 -13.81 -13.32
CA TYR A 18 -7.77 -13.69 -12.68
C TYR A 18 -8.41 -12.33 -12.99
N GLY A 19 -8.30 -11.87 -14.24
CA GLY A 19 -8.88 -10.60 -14.67
C GLY A 19 -10.39 -10.56 -14.42
N PHE A 20 -10.89 -9.44 -13.90
CA PHE A 20 -12.31 -9.28 -13.60
C PHE A 20 -13.16 -9.24 -14.87
N THR A 21 -14.26 -9.99 -14.89
CA THR A 21 -15.22 -9.99 -16.00
C THR A 21 -15.99 -8.67 -16.08
N ALA A 22 -16.72 -8.46 -17.18
CA ALA A 22 -17.55 -7.27 -17.33
C ALA A 22 -18.69 -7.25 -16.30
N GLU A 23 -19.25 -8.43 -16.01
CA GLU A 23 -20.29 -8.67 -15.02
C GLU A 23 -19.78 -8.35 -13.61
N GLU A 24 -18.62 -8.88 -13.21
CA GLU A 24 -18.00 -8.61 -11.90
C GLU A 24 -17.73 -7.11 -11.70
N GLN A 25 -17.26 -6.44 -12.76
CA GLN A 25 -17.04 -4.99 -12.72
C GLN A 25 -18.38 -4.23 -12.58
N LYS A 26 -19.43 -4.66 -13.27
CA LYS A 26 -20.78 -4.07 -13.15
C LYS A 26 -21.38 -4.30 -11.76
N GLU A 27 -21.08 -5.43 -11.13
CA GLU A 27 -21.53 -5.79 -9.78
C GLU A 27 -20.67 -5.19 -8.64
N GLY A 28 -19.68 -4.37 -9.00
CA GLY A 28 -18.81 -3.67 -8.07
C GLY A 28 -17.84 -4.58 -7.30
N VAL A 29 -17.47 -5.73 -7.89
CA VAL A 29 -16.57 -6.70 -7.24
C VAL A 29 -15.18 -6.12 -7.01
N VAL A 30 -14.70 -5.27 -7.92
CA VAL A 30 -13.38 -4.63 -7.81
C VAL A 30 -13.35 -3.67 -6.61
N GLU A 31 -14.40 -2.89 -6.43
CA GLU A 31 -14.60 -1.97 -5.31
C GLU A 31 -14.68 -2.75 -3.99
N LYS A 32 -15.40 -3.88 -3.97
CA LYS A 32 -15.46 -4.78 -2.80
C LYS A 32 -14.09 -5.34 -2.45
N ALA A 33 -13.30 -5.76 -3.44
CA ALA A 33 -11.93 -6.25 -3.22
C ALA A 33 -11.00 -5.14 -2.69
N VAL A 34 -11.06 -3.94 -3.28
CA VAL A 34 -10.30 -2.77 -2.80
C VAL A 34 -10.69 -2.42 -1.36
N ASN A 35 -11.98 -2.42 -1.05
CA ASN A 35 -12.47 -2.11 0.29
C ASN A 35 -12.03 -3.17 1.31
N LEU A 36 -12.18 -4.46 0.99
CA LEU A 36 -11.77 -5.57 1.85
C LEU A 36 -10.27 -5.50 2.19
N CYS A 37 -9.44 -5.13 1.22
CA CYS A 37 -7.99 -4.99 1.40
C CYS A 37 -7.55 -3.56 1.81
N SER A 38 -8.50 -2.66 2.12
CA SER A 38 -8.18 -1.29 2.47
C SER A 38 -7.44 -1.21 3.81
N PHE A 39 -6.69 -0.13 4.01
CA PHE A 39 -5.99 0.09 5.29
C PHE A 39 -7.00 0.20 6.44
N GLU A 40 -8.11 0.87 6.18
CA GLU A 40 -9.18 1.17 7.11
C GLU A 40 -9.88 -0.11 7.57
N THR A 41 -10.28 -0.98 6.61
CA THR A 41 -10.89 -2.27 6.92
C THR A 41 -9.92 -3.19 7.64
N LEU A 42 -8.69 -3.38 7.12
CA LEU A 42 -7.75 -4.31 7.73
C LEU A 42 -7.33 -3.85 9.14
N LYS A 43 -7.15 -2.55 9.36
CA LYS A 43 -6.80 -2.01 10.68
C LYS A 43 -7.89 -2.22 11.73
N SER A 44 -9.16 -2.18 11.35
CA SER A 44 -10.29 -2.31 12.28
C SER A 44 -10.69 -3.76 12.57
N LEU A 45 -10.01 -4.75 11.98
CA LEU A 45 -10.30 -6.15 12.29
C LEU A 45 -9.76 -6.48 13.67
N GLU A 46 -10.58 -7.14 14.49
CA GLU A 46 -10.22 -7.54 15.85
C GLU A 46 -8.87 -8.30 15.92
N VAL A 47 -8.57 -9.14 14.92
CA VAL A 47 -7.30 -9.89 14.83
C VAL A 47 -6.06 -8.99 14.70
N ASN A 48 -6.25 -7.74 14.28
CA ASN A 48 -5.21 -6.74 14.08
C ASN A 48 -5.18 -5.66 15.17
N GLU A 49 -5.91 -5.85 16.28
CA GLU A 49 -5.95 -4.92 17.40
C GLU A 49 -5.08 -5.39 18.58
N GLY A 50 -4.53 -4.44 19.34
CA GLY A 50 -3.75 -4.71 20.54
C GLY A 50 -2.47 -5.51 20.27
N GLU A 51 -2.15 -6.41 21.20
CA GLU A 51 -0.93 -7.23 21.18
C GLU A 51 -1.13 -8.63 20.57
N LYS A 52 -2.20 -8.81 19.77
CA LYS A 52 -2.45 -10.09 19.08
C LYS A 52 -1.32 -10.37 18.09
N ILE A 53 -0.79 -11.59 18.11
CA ILE A 53 0.29 -12.05 17.24
C ILE A 53 -0.23 -13.24 16.43
N ARG A 54 0.32 -13.43 15.24
CA ARG A 54 -0.01 -14.56 14.37
C ARG A 54 0.54 -15.86 14.96
N GLU A 55 -0.27 -16.91 14.93
CA GLU A 55 0.08 -18.23 15.48
C GLU A 55 0.67 -19.17 14.43
N ASP A 56 0.62 -18.79 13.16
CA ASP A 56 1.02 -19.62 12.01
C ASP A 56 2.53 -19.67 11.78
N ILE A 57 3.30 -18.76 12.40
CA ILE A 57 4.75 -18.68 12.24
C ILE A 57 5.43 -18.69 13.62
N PRO A 58 6.45 -19.56 13.84
CA PRO A 58 7.08 -19.73 15.16
C PRO A 58 7.91 -18.53 15.65
N LEU A 59 8.16 -17.52 14.83
CA LEU A 59 9.03 -16.37 15.14
C LEU A 59 8.41 -15.04 14.67
N VAL A 60 7.24 -14.70 15.21
CA VAL A 60 6.64 -13.38 15.01
C VAL A 60 6.96 -12.47 16.19
N LEU A 61 7.72 -11.41 15.94
CA LEU A 61 8.20 -10.46 16.96
C LEU A 61 7.31 -9.24 17.15
N TRP A 62 6.29 -9.08 16.31
CA TRP A 62 5.42 -7.89 16.30
C TRP A 62 3.96 -8.30 16.37
N SER A 63 3.19 -7.56 17.16
CA SER A 63 1.74 -7.65 17.13
C SER A 63 1.18 -7.21 15.79
N ASN A 64 0.03 -7.75 15.43
CA ASN A 64 -0.65 -7.50 14.16
C ASN A 64 -1.00 -6.01 13.98
N SER A 65 -1.24 -5.30 15.08
CA SER A 65 -1.49 -3.86 15.07
C SER A 65 -0.29 -3.04 14.57
N ALA A 66 0.94 -3.53 14.75
CA ALA A 66 2.17 -2.85 14.33
C ALA A 66 2.24 -2.64 12.80
N TYR A 67 1.60 -3.51 12.02
CA TYR A 67 1.55 -3.39 10.55
C TYR A 67 0.64 -2.22 10.08
N PHE A 68 -0.26 -1.73 10.93
CA PHE A 68 -1.31 -0.75 10.56
C PHE A 68 -1.17 0.61 11.26
N ARG A 69 0.01 1.24 11.19
CA ARG A 69 0.32 2.52 11.86
C ARG A 69 -0.59 3.70 11.46
N LYS A 70 -0.32 4.35 10.31
CA LYS A 70 -1.11 5.52 9.82
C LYS A 70 -1.67 5.36 8.42
N GLY A 71 -0.98 4.63 7.53
CA GLY A 71 -1.42 4.46 6.15
C GLY A 71 -1.58 5.79 5.40
N LYS A 72 -0.65 6.74 5.50
CA LYS A 72 -0.76 8.03 4.80
C LYS A 72 0.50 8.35 4.02
N VAL A 73 0.30 8.88 2.81
CA VAL A 73 1.39 9.48 2.01
C VAL A 73 1.76 10.81 2.65
N GLY A 74 3.06 11.13 2.72
CA GLY A 74 3.55 12.39 3.26
C GLY A 74 3.77 12.43 4.78
N ASP A 75 3.52 11.33 5.50
CA ASP A 75 3.71 11.33 6.97
C ASP A 75 5.18 11.51 7.42
N TRP A 76 6.14 11.41 6.49
CA TRP A 76 7.56 11.69 6.74
C TRP A 76 7.83 13.12 7.22
N HIS A 77 6.99 14.09 6.83
CA HIS A 77 7.10 15.49 7.26
C HIS A 77 6.98 15.66 8.78
N ASN A 78 6.38 14.70 9.49
CA ASN A 78 6.26 14.74 10.94
C ASN A 78 7.54 14.29 11.66
N TYR A 79 8.56 13.79 10.94
CA TYR A 79 9.74 13.16 11.52
C TYR A 79 11.05 13.69 10.94
N LEU A 80 11.09 14.07 9.66
CA LEU A 80 12.30 14.54 8.99
C LEU A 80 12.37 16.07 8.99
N THR A 81 13.56 16.62 9.24
CA THR A 81 13.83 18.03 8.99
C THR A 81 13.91 18.29 7.47
N PRO A 82 13.72 19.54 7.01
CA PRO A 82 13.87 19.88 5.59
C PRO A 82 15.21 19.46 4.99
N GLU A 83 16.30 19.53 5.76
CA GLU A 83 17.64 19.15 5.33
C GLU A 83 17.77 17.63 5.13
N MET A 84 17.17 16.84 6.03
CA MET A 84 17.15 15.37 5.90
C MET A 84 16.35 14.94 4.66
N ALA A 85 15.22 15.59 4.40
CA ALA A 85 14.39 15.35 3.23
C ALA A 85 15.12 15.72 1.93
N ALA A 86 15.70 16.93 1.86
CA ALA A 86 16.46 17.37 0.70
C ALA A 86 17.65 16.44 0.40
N ARG A 87 18.31 15.91 1.44
CA ARG A 87 19.40 14.95 1.27
C ARG A 87 18.92 13.65 0.60
N ILE A 88 17.81 13.06 1.04
CA ILE A 88 17.30 11.82 0.44
C ILE A 88 16.74 12.05 -0.97
N ASP A 89 16.10 13.20 -1.21
CA ASP A 89 15.61 13.57 -2.54
C ASP A 89 16.78 13.72 -3.53
N GLY A 90 17.88 14.35 -3.12
CA GLY A 90 19.10 14.44 -3.91
C GLY A 90 19.69 13.07 -4.27
N LEU A 91 19.79 12.16 -3.30
CA LEU A 91 20.27 10.79 -3.54
C LEU A 91 19.37 10.01 -4.51
N MET A 92 18.05 10.15 -4.37
CA MET A 92 17.08 9.51 -5.26
C MET A 92 17.25 10.01 -6.71
N HIS A 93 17.35 11.33 -6.88
CA HIS A 93 17.57 11.92 -8.20
C HIS A 93 18.88 11.45 -8.82
N GLU A 94 19.98 11.47 -8.07
CA GLU A 94 21.29 11.02 -8.58
C GLU A 94 21.25 9.56 -9.04
N LYS A 95 20.64 8.66 -8.26
CA LYS A 95 20.64 7.22 -8.56
C LYS A 95 19.63 6.80 -9.62
N PHE A 96 18.49 7.49 -9.73
CA PHE A 96 17.42 7.09 -10.64
C PHE A 96 17.27 7.98 -11.87
N LYS A 97 18.07 9.04 -12.02
CA LYS A 97 18.09 9.84 -13.26
C LYS A 97 18.39 8.94 -14.47
N GLY A 98 17.54 9.04 -15.49
CA GLY A 98 17.66 8.26 -16.73
C GLY A 98 17.08 6.84 -16.67
N SER A 99 16.58 6.38 -15.52
CA SER A 99 15.95 5.05 -15.38
C SER A 99 14.47 4.99 -15.78
N GLY A 100 13.81 6.15 -15.92
CA GLY A 100 12.35 6.25 -16.09
C GLY A 100 11.55 6.11 -14.80
N LEU A 101 12.17 5.79 -13.65
CA LEU A 101 11.48 5.62 -12.36
C LEU A 101 11.04 6.93 -11.70
N LEU A 102 11.57 8.07 -12.15
CA LEU A 102 11.21 9.40 -11.64
C LEU A 102 10.11 10.07 -12.48
N GLU A 103 9.79 9.51 -13.65
CA GLU A 103 8.79 10.06 -14.58
C GLU A 103 7.47 9.29 -14.40
N HIS A 104 6.63 9.71 -13.45
CA HIS A 104 5.31 9.09 -13.23
C HIS A 104 4.11 9.91 -13.73
N ASP A 105 4.33 11.03 -14.44
CA ASP A 105 3.28 11.87 -15.03
C ASP A 105 3.56 12.21 -16.51
N LYS A 106 3.57 11.20 -17.38
CA LYS A 106 3.24 11.37 -18.81
C LYS A 106 2.06 10.48 -19.17
#